data_AF-A0A914NKY3-F1
#
_entry.id   AF-A0A914NKY3-F1
#
_cell.length_a   1.000
_cell.length_b   1.000
_cell.length_c   1.000
_cell.angle_alpha   90.00
_cell.angle_beta   90.00
_cell.angle_gamma   90.00
#
_symmetry.space_group_name_H-M   'P 1'
#
loop_
_entity.id
_entity.type
_entity.pdbx_description
1 polymer ?
#
loop_
_entity_poly.entity_id
_entity_poly.type
_entity_poly.pdbx_seq_one_letter_code
_entity_poly.pdbx_strand_id
1 'polypeptide(L)'
;MSASTAKTTEDNFRYVQKVAKSIDDIEKRFVFVYRQILTFEECMEEGPKKNQTVKMLVTWALNEFGGGYKSDKRMLDLWKLMVNFWFVKEGLFFWDVKRFRQ
;
A
#
# COMPACT_ATOMS: atom_id res chain seq x y z
N MET A 1 17.00 -4.23 20.08
CA MET A 1 15.64 -4.80 20.15
C MET A 1 14.93 -4.67 18.79
N SER A 2 15.38 -5.36 17.73
CA SER A 2 14.95 -5.09 16.34
C SER A 2 14.27 -6.27 15.61
N ALA A 3 14.35 -7.50 16.13
CA ALA A 3 13.88 -8.70 15.41
C ALA A 3 12.37 -8.99 15.59
N SER A 4 11.78 -8.65 16.75
CA SER A 4 10.38 -8.96 17.05
C SER A 4 9.39 -8.13 16.22
N THR A 5 9.79 -6.92 15.82
CA THR A 5 8.88 -5.95 15.21
C THR A 5 8.86 -5.97 13.68
N ALA A 6 9.94 -6.43 13.04
CA ALA A 6 9.93 -6.67 11.60
C ALA A 6 9.02 -7.87 11.23
N LYS A 7 8.96 -8.87 12.12
CA LYS A 7 8.13 -10.06 11.97
C LYS A 7 6.64 -9.71 11.89
N THR A 8 6.16 -8.84 12.77
CA THR A 8 4.75 -8.40 12.81
C THR A 8 4.31 -7.63 11.56
N THR A 9 5.17 -6.78 11.00
CA THR A 9 4.87 -6.04 9.75
C THR A 9 4.73 -6.98 8.56
N GLU A 10 5.64 -7.94 8.44
CA GLU A 10 5.59 -8.93 7.37
C GLU A 10 4.41 -9.89 7.52
N ASP A 11 4.06 -10.26 8.76
CA ASP A 11 2.89 -11.07 9.06
C ASP A 11 1.58 -10.36 8.68
N ASN A 12 1.46 -9.06 8.95
CA ASN A 12 0.30 -8.25 8.55
C ASN A 12 0.16 -8.16 7.02
N PHE A 13 1.26 -7.90 6.32
CA PHE A 13 1.26 -7.85 4.86
C PHE A 13 0.84 -9.20 4.25
N ARG A 14 1.44 -10.30 4.73
CA ARG A 14 1.12 -11.66 4.26
C ARG A 14 -0.34 -12.04 4.55
N TYR A 15 -0.88 -11.63 5.70
CA TYR A 15 -2.28 -11.85 6.04
C TYR A 15 -3.22 -11.17 5.04
N VAL A 16 -3.01 -9.87 4.77
CA VAL A 16 -3.85 -9.12 3.81
C VAL A 16 -3.78 -9.74 2.42
N GLN A 17 -2.59 -10.09 1.94
CA GLN A 17 -2.44 -10.74 0.65
C GLN A 17 -3.15 -12.10 0.57
N LYS A 18 -3.05 -12.91 1.62
CA LYS A 18 -3.70 -14.22 1.68
C LYS A 18 -5.22 -14.10 1.60
N VAL A 19 -5.81 -13.20 2.39
CA VAL A 19 -7.26 -12.97 2.39
C VAL A 19 -7.70 -12.37 1.05
N ALA A 20 -6.99 -11.37 0.53
CA ALA A 20 -7.33 -10.78 -0.76
C ALA A 20 -7.32 -11.82 -1.90
N LYS A 21 -6.33 -12.72 -1.93
CA LYS A 21 -6.26 -13.78 -2.95
C LYS A 21 -7.39 -14.81 -2.87
N SER A 22 -8.05 -14.96 -1.71
CA SER A 22 -9.24 -15.82 -1.56
C SER A 22 -10.55 -15.18 -2.02
N ILE A 23 -10.54 -13.89 -2.40
CA ILE A 23 -11.72 -13.19 -2.91
C ILE A 23 -11.69 -13.23 -4.43
N ASP A 24 -12.59 -13.98 -5.06
CA ASP A 24 -12.63 -14.15 -6.52
C ASP A 24 -13.07 -12.88 -7.27
N ASP A 25 -14.00 -12.12 -6.67
CA ASP A 25 -14.53 -10.88 -7.23
C ASP A 25 -13.50 -9.74 -7.11
N ILE A 26 -13.08 -9.21 -8.26
CA ILE A 26 -12.03 -8.19 -8.35
C ILE A 26 -12.40 -6.89 -7.63
N GLU A 27 -13.67 -6.48 -7.66
CA GLU A 27 -14.13 -5.25 -7.00
C GLU A 27 -14.15 -5.44 -5.49
N LYS A 28 -14.68 -6.56 -5.00
CA LYS A 28 -14.65 -6.89 -3.57
C LYS A 28 -13.22 -7.02 -3.06
N ARG A 29 -12.33 -7.60 -3.87
CA ARG A 29 -10.89 -7.69 -3.55
C ARG A 29 -10.27 -6.31 -3.46
N PHE A 30 -10.52 -5.44 -4.43
CA PHE A 30 -10.01 -4.07 -4.41
C PHE A 30 -10.52 -3.28 -3.20
N VAL A 31 -11.83 -3.34 -2.91
CA VAL A 31 -12.45 -2.69 -1.74
C VAL A 31 -11.82 -3.20 -0.45
N PHE A 32 -11.61 -4.51 -0.32
CA PHE A 32 -10.96 -5.10 0.85
C PHE A 32 -9.56 -4.54 1.04
N VAL A 33 -8.72 -4.59 0.00
CA VAL A 33 -7.32 -4.11 0.07
C VAL A 33 -7.26 -2.62 0.40
N TYR A 34 -8.10 -1.80 -0.25
CA TYR A 34 -8.18 -0.36 0.02
C TYR A 34 -8.54 -0.07 1.48
N ARG A 35 -9.55 -0.75 2.03
CA ARG A 35 -9.97 -0.57 3.43
C ARG A 35 -8.88 -1.01 4.41
N GLN A 36 -8.17 -2.10 4.13
CA GLN A 36 -7.06 -2.55 4.96
C GLN A 36 -5.94 -1.50 4.99
N ILE A 37 -5.59 -0.94 3.83
CA ILE A 37 -4.58 0.13 3.74
C ILE A 37 -4.97 1.32 4.61
N LEU A 38 -6.21 1.81 4.51
CA LEU A 38 -6.69 2.90 5.35
C LEU A 38 -6.70 2.54 6.84
N THR A 39 -7.06 1.31 7.19
CA THR A 39 -7.04 0.86 8.59
C THR A 39 -5.62 0.85 9.16
N PHE A 40 -4.63 0.37 8.40
CA PHE A 40 -3.23 0.43 8.83
C PHE A 40 -2.70 1.87 8.88
N GLU A 41 -3.20 2.74 7.99
CA GLU A 41 -2.87 4.16 8.01
C GLU A 41 -3.43 4.81 9.29
N GLU A 42 -4.70 4.64 9.60
CA GLU A 42 -5.34 5.33 10.73
C GLU A 42 -5.00 4.71 12.10
N CYS A 43 -4.84 3.39 12.19
CA CYS A 43 -4.76 2.68 13.47
C CYS A 43 -3.34 2.29 13.92
N MET A 44 -2.34 2.30 13.04
CA MET A 44 -0.95 2.04 13.47
C MET A 44 -0.33 3.29 14.08
N GLU A 45 0.46 3.10 15.14
CA GLU A 45 1.26 4.19 15.71
C GLU A 45 2.19 4.81 14.67
N GLU A 46 2.24 6.15 14.65
CA GLU A 46 3.14 6.89 13.78
C GLU A 46 4.58 6.46 13.99
N GLY A 47 5.24 6.09 12.89
CA GLY A 47 6.62 5.64 12.95
C GLY A 47 7.08 4.88 11.71
N PRO A 48 8.35 4.44 11.70
CA PRO A 48 8.95 3.76 10.55
C PRO A 48 8.21 2.46 10.18
N LYS A 49 7.61 1.77 11.15
CA LYS A 49 6.85 0.52 10.92
C LYS A 49 5.54 0.76 10.19
N LYS A 50 4.75 1.77 10.60
CA LYS A 50 3.53 2.20 9.89
C LYS A 50 3.91 2.54 8.45
N ASN A 51 4.91 3.39 8.27
CA ASN A 51 5.34 3.82 6.94
C ASN A 51 5.73 2.64 6.06
N GLN A 52 6.55 1.70 6.57
CA GLN A 52 6.97 0.53 5.81
C GLN A 52 5.79 -0.37 5.44
N THR A 53 4.91 -0.66 6.40
CA THR A 53 3.74 -1.53 6.22
C THR A 53 2.79 -0.94 5.16
N VAL A 54 2.43 0.35 5.32
CA VAL A 54 1.54 1.04 4.39
C VAL A 54 2.19 1.21 3.02
N LYS A 55 3.49 1.56 2.94
CA LYS A 55 4.24 1.65 1.67
C LYS A 55 4.21 0.32 0.91
N MET A 56 4.45 -0.80 1.59
CA MET A 56 4.40 -2.13 0.97
C MET A 56 3.00 -2.49 0.46
N LEU A 57 1.95 -2.27 1.26
CA LEU A 57 0.57 -2.56 0.87
C LEU A 57 0.10 -1.68 -0.29
N VAL A 58 0.38 -0.38 -0.25
CA VAL A 58 0.05 0.55 -1.33
C VAL A 58 0.78 0.17 -2.62
N THR A 59 2.09 -0.11 -2.56
CA THR A 59 2.88 -0.54 -3.74
C THR A 59 2.29 -1.80 -4.36
N TRP A 60 1.94 -2.79 -3.55
CA TRP A 60 1.32 -4.02 -4.03
C TRP A 60 -0.06 -3.75 -4.66
N ALA A 61 -0.90 -2.93 -4.02
CA ALA A 61 -2.22 -2.59 -4.54
C ALA A 61 -2.15 -1.83 -5.89
N LEU A 62 -1.21 -0.90 -6.04
CA LEU A 62 -0.99 -0.18 -7.29
C LEU A 62 -0.56 -1.13 -8.42
N ASN A 63 0.28 -2.13 -8.11
CA ASN A 63 0.70 -3.12 -9.10
C ASN A 63 -0.42 -4.09 -9.48
N GLU A 64 -1.22 -4.54 -8.51
CA GLU A 64 -2.31 -5.51 -8.72
C GLU A 64 -3.50 -4.89 -9.47
N PHE A 65 -3.90 -3.66 -9.10
CA PHE A 65 -5.15 -3.05 -9.57
C PHE A 65 -4.94 -1.85 -10.51
N GLY A 66 -3.72 -1.36 -10.67
CA GLY A 66 -3.41 -0.15 -11.44
C GLY A 66 -3.77 -0.23 -12.93
N GLY A 67 -3.93 -1.44 -13.48
CA GLY A 67 -4.43 -1.62 -14.85
C GLY A 67 -5.92 -1.31 -15.00
N GLY A 68 -6.76 -1.82 -14.07
CA GLY A 68 -8.22 -1.77 -14.17
C GLY A 68 -8.88 -0.55 -13.52
N TYR A 69 -8.17 0.15 -12.61
CA TYR A 69 -8.75 1.20 -11.77
C TYR A 69 -8.09 2.57 -11.96
N LYS A 70 -7.44 2.84 -13.10
CA LYS A 70 -6.66 4.08 -13.35
C LYS A 70 -7.41 5.37 -13.04
N SER A 71 -8.71 5.41 -13.29
CA SER A 71 -9.56 6.59 -13.08
C SER A 71 -10.44 6.49 -11.83
N ASP A 72 -10.30 5.43 -11.03
CA ASP A 72 -11.07 5.26 -9.81
C ASP A 72 -10.54 6.21 -8.72
N LYS A 73 -11.46 6.90 -8.03
CA LYS A 73 -11.12 7.85 -6.97
C LYS A 73 -10.28 7.19 -5.86
N ARG A 74 -10.60 5.95 -5.49
CA ARG A 74 -9.87 5.18 -4.46
C ARG A 74 -8.45 4.87 -4.92
N MET A 75 -8.27 4.59 -6.21
CA MET A 75 -6.94 4.39 -6.78
C MET A 75 -6.13 5.68 -6.74
N LEU A 76 -6.74 6.82 -7.09
CA LEU A 76 -6.08 8.13 -6.96
C LEU A 76 -5.67 8.44 -5.51
N ASP A 77 -6.47 8.04 -4.53
CA ASP A 77 -6.13 8.20 -3.12
C ASP A 77 -4.92 7.33 -2.73
N LEU A 78 -4.82 6.10 -3.25
CA LEU A 78 -3.62 5.25 -3.08
C LEU A 78 -2.38 5.88 -3.73
N TRP A 79 -2.50 6.48 -4.92
CA TRP A 79 -1.41 7.22 -5.57
C TRP A 79 -0.95 8.41 -4.72
N LYS A 80 -1.88 9.18 -4.15
CA LYS A 80 -1.55 10.29 -3.24
C LYS A 80 -0.86 9.79 -1.97
N LEU A 81 -1.34 8.69 -1.38
CA LEU A 81 -0.68 8.07 -0.23
C LEU A 81 0.76 7.66 -0.56
N MET A 82 0.98 7.02 -1.71
CA MET A 82 2.33 6.64 -2.18
C MET A 82 3.25 7.87 -2.32
N VAL A 83 2.75 8.93 -2.97
CA VAL A 83 3.47 10.20 -3.13
C VAL A 83 3.81 10.80 -1.76
N ASN A 84 2.86 10.85 -0.82
CA ASN A 84 3.14 11.37 0.52
C ASN A 84 4.25 10.59 1.23
N PHE A 85 4.28 9.25 1.12
CA PHE A 85 5.38 8.47 1.70
C PHE A 85 6.74 8.71 1.03
N TRP A 86 6.76 9.03 -0.27
CA TRP A 86 7.99 9.30 -1.02
C TRP A 86 8.49 10.74 -0.83
N PHE A 87 7.60 11.72 -0.62
CA PHE A 87 7.95 13.13 -0.49
C PHE A 87 8.14 13.60 0.95
N VAL A 88 7.42 13.03 1.93
CA VAL A 88 7.35 13.61 3.28
C VAL A 88 8.39 13.03 4.24
N LYS A 89 8.90 11.81 4.01
CA LYS A 89 9.73 11.12 5.03
C LYS A 89 11.13 10.69 4.59
N GLU A 90 11.48 10.87 3.31
CA GLU A 90 12.85 10.80 2.81
C GLU A 90 13.13 12.13 2.11
N GLY A 91 13.90 13.03 2.73
CA GLY A 91 14.27 14.30 2.10
C GLY A 91 14.88 14.04 0.73
N LEU A 92 14.13 14.38 -0.33
CA LEU A 92 14.44 14.16 -1.75
C LEU A 92 14.86 12.73 -2.12
N PHE A 93 13.97 11.97 -2.77
CA PHE A 93 14.41 11.07 -3.85
C PHE A 93 13.41 11.07 -5.02
N PHE A 94 13.77 11.86 -6.03
CA PHE A 94 13.16 11.92 -7.35
C PHE A 94 13.66 10.71 -8.15
N TRP A 95 12.86 9.65 -8.29
CA TRP A 95 13.13 8.57 -9.24
C TRP A 95 11.88 8.20 -10.06
N ASP A 96 11.90 8.71 -11.28
CA ASP A 96 11.49 8.04 -12.52
C ASP A 96 10.02 7.68 -12.76
N VAL A 97 9.23 8.72 -13.06
CA VAL A 97 7.92 8.64 -13.74
C VAL A 97 8.04 8.14 -15.20
N LYS A 98 9.23 7.82 -15.72
CA LYS A 98 9.37 7.32 -17.10
C LYS A 98 8.94 5.87 -17.32
N ARG A 99 8.59 5.10 -16.27
CA ARG A 99 8.19 3.70 -16.43
C ARG A 99 6.70 3.44 -16.67
N PHE A 100 5.85 4.48 -16.63
CA PHE A 100 4.39 4.35 -16.82
C PHE A 100 3.85 4.98 -18.12
N ARG A 101 4.72 5.42 -19.03
CA ARG A 101 4.37 5.67 -20.44
C ARG A 101 5.11 4.67 -21.33
N GLN A 102 4.52 3.52 -21.54
CA GLN A 102 4.55 2.82 -22.82
C GLN A 102 3.11 2.48 -23.19
#